data_AF-A0AAQ5YII7-F1
#
_entry.id   AF-A0AAQ5YII7-F1
#
_cell.length_a   1.000
_cell.length_b   1.000
_cell.length_c   1.000
_cell.angle_alpha   90.00
_cell.angle_beta   90.00
_cell.angle_gamma   90.00
#
_symmetry.space_group_name_H-M   'P 1'
#
loop_
_entity.id
_entity.type
_entity.pdbx_description
1 polymer ?
#
loop_
_entity_poly.entity_id
_entity_poly.type
_entity_poly.pdbx_seq_one_letter_code
_entity_poly.pdbx_strand_id
1 'polypeptide(L)'
;MTDTPPSDGPSQGAEFDMIGALDWKDGIATLPGSDIRFRMTEFGTLEIVTDLEVKGQQAEPNSETLDPAPSHTPTPPPEGQSQSGTATAPANQSKPGSSQAKGTTAHVPNKKRAWSWPAYLEEERAIAAPVKLFKEHQSFPQSRNSFKVGMKLEGLDPSHPSLFCVLTVAEIQGYRVRLHFDGYPECYDFWANADSWDLKPAGWCEKNGHKLLLPKGCKDGEFNWSMYVKNCRGQLAPKHLFKSLNTSVTPSGFRAGMKLEAVDRKNPLLICVATIAAVVDNRLLIHFDNWDDTYDYWCDASSPYIHPVGYCEEAELTLTTPAEYKEPKSFSWEKYLEETGTQAAPARAFKPRPPHGFQIGMKVEAVDKRNPMLIRVASIMDTEDHRLKIHFDGWSSEYDYWVETDCPDLHPVGWSQKTGHPLQYPNARTWFLSL
;
A
#
# COMPACT_ATOMS: atom_id res chain seq x y z
N MET A 1 56.35 -0.64 -35.56
CA MET A 1 55.35 -1.63 -35.99
C MET A 1 55.02 -2.52 -34.81
N THR A 2 53.83 -2.35 -34.26
CA THR A 2 52.95 -3.40 -33.72
C THR A 2 51.67 -2.68 -33.30
N ASP A 3 50.75 -2.63 -34.25
CA ASP A 3 49.38 -2.15 -34.07
C ASP A 3 48.66 -3.03 -33.06
N THR A 4 48.02 -2.41 -32.07
CA THR A 4 47.04 -3.07 -31.20
C THR A 4 45.65 -2.64 -31.70
N PRO A 5 44.75 -3.57 -32.10
CA PRO A 5 43.42 -3.19 -32.56
C PRO A 5 42.56 -2.72 -31.37
N PRO A 6 41.60 -1.82 -31.59
CA PRO A 6 40.64 -1.45 -30.54
C PRO A 6 39.74 -2.64 -30.23
N SER A 7 39.59 -2.93 -28.93
CA SER A 7 38.60 -3.87 -28.41
C SER A 7 37.21 -3.31 -28.66
N ASP A 8 36.41 -4.01 -29.45
CA ASP A 8 34.97 -3.74 -29.59
C ASP A 8 34.31 -3.85 -28.21
N GLY A 9 33.73 -2.74 -27.74
CA GLY A 9 32.79 -2.75 -26.63
C GLY A 9 31.45 -3.34 -27.09
N PRO A 10 30.68 -4.02 -26.22
CA PRO A 10 29.42 -4.61 -26.64
C PRO A 10 28.41 -3.52 -27.03
N SER A 11 27.82 -3.72 -28.19
CA SER A 11 26.78 -2.92 -28.83
C SER A 11 25.52 -2.82 -27.96
N GLN A 12 24.92 -1.63 -27.98
CA GLN A 12 23.58 -1.36 -27.46
C GLN A 12 22.53 -2.20 -28.21
N GLY A 13 21.60 -2.81 -27.46
CA GLY A 13 20.26 -3.13 -27.96
C GLY A 13 19.92 -4.58 -28.35
N ALA A 14 20.52 -5.58 -27.70
CA ALA A 14 19.94 -6.94 -27.71
C ALA A 14 19.11 -7.13 -26.43
N GLU A 15 17.80 -7.33 -26.55
CA GLU A 15 17.02 -7.91 -25.44
C GLU A 15 17.67 -9.24 -25.06
N PHE A 16 18.07 -9.37 -23.80
CA PHE A 16 18.58 -10.63 -23.28
C PHE A 16 17.44 -11.65 -23.32
N ASP A 17 17.52 -12.60 -24.26
CA ASP A 17 16.56 -13.70 -24.37
C ASP A 17 16.73 -14.65 -23.17
N MET A 18 16.00 -14.33 -22.11
CA MET A 18 16.01 -15.08 -20.87
C MET A 18 15.53 -16.53 -21.07
N ILE A 19 14.68 -16.80 -22.07
CA ILE A 19 14.19 -18.16 -22.34
C ILE A 19 15.25 -18.99 -23.07
N GLY A 20 15.97 -18.36 -24.01
CA GLY A 20 17.09 -18.96 -24.73
C GLY A 20 18.35 -19.16 -23.88
N ALA A 21 18.49 -18.44 -22.77
CA ALA A 21 19.62 -18.55 -21.84
C ALA A 21 19.49 -19.70 -20.81
N LEU A 22 18.38 -20.44 -20.81
CA LEU A 22 18.13 -21.56 -19.91
C LEU A 22 18.32 -22.91 -20.61
N ASP A 23 18.88 -23.88 -19.89
CA ASP A 23 18.99 -25.27 -20.36
C ASP A 23 17.68 -26.03 -20.06
N TRP A 24 17.03 -26.57 -21.09
CA TRP A 24 15.75 -27.26 -20.96
C TRP A 24 15.90 -28.77 -20.99
N LYS A 25 15.29 -29.46 -20.02
CA LYS A 25 15.19 -30.92 -19.99
C LYS A 25 13.86 -31.35 -19.37
N ASP A 26 13.10 -32.17 -20.10
CA ASP A 26 11.82 -32.75 -19.64
C ASP A 26 10.82 -31.71 -19.09
N GLY A 27 10.77 -30.51 -19.68
CA GLY A 27 9.85 -29.43 -19.29
C GLY A 27 10.30 -28.59 -18.08
N ILE A 28 11.50 -28.87 -17.54
CA ILE A 28 12.15 -28.08 -16.50
C ILE A 28 13.36 -27.35 -17.09
N ALA A 29 13.46 -26.06 -16.81
CA ALA A 29 14.57 -25.21 -17.23
C ALA A 29 15.55 -25.00 -16.07
N THR A 30 16.85 -25.06 -16.34
CA THR A 30 17.91 -24.77 -15.37
C THR A 30 18.78 -23.63 -15.86
N LEU A 31 19.18 -22.74 -14.96
CA LEU A 31 20.15 -21.70 -15.29
C LEU A 31 21.57 -22.31 -15.24
N PRO A 32 22.36 -22.25 -16.32
CA PRO A 32 23.70 -22.81 -16.37
C PRO A 32 24.57 -22.29 -15.22
N GLY A 33 25.13 -23.19 -14.42
CA GLY A 33 25.96 -22.85 -13.25
C GLY A 33 25.19 -22.65 -11.94
N SER A 34 23.90 -22.98 -11.89
CA SER A 34 23.10 -22.99 -10.66
C SER A 34 22.23 -24.23 -10.53
N ASP A 35 21.81 -24.56 -9.30
CA ASP A 35 20.84 -25.64 -9.01
C ASP A 35 19.38 -25.16 -9.06
N ILE A 36 19.13 -23.94 -9.54
CA ILE A 36 17.78 -23.35 -9.60
C ILE A 36 17.03 -23.93 -10.81
N ARG A 37 15.84 -24.47 -10.53
CA ARG A 37 14.96 -25.11 -11.51
C ARG A 37 13.71 -24.28 -11.72
N PHE A 38 13.27 -24.16 -12.97
CA PHE A 38 12.08 -23.44 -13.37
C PHE A 38 11.13 -24.34 -14.17
N ARG A 39 9.83 -24.11 -14.08
CA ARG A 39 8.80 -24.73 -14.93
C ARG A 39 8.00 -23.65 -15.64
N MET A 40 7.72 -23.86 -16.92
CA MET A 40 6.82 -22.98 -17.66
C MET A 40 5.36 -23.32 -17.34
N THR A 41 4.58 -22.32 -16.94
CA THR A 41 3.14 -22.44 -16.73
C THR A 41 2.39 -22.38 -18.06
N GLU A 42 1.12 -22.80 -18.07
CA GLU A 42 0.24 -22.73 -19.25
C GLU A 42 0.01 -21.29 -19.76
N PHE A 43 0.32 -20.29 -18.93
CA PHE A 43 0.23 -18.86 -19.25
C PHE A 43 1.57 -18.26 -19.72
N GLY A 44 2.59 -19.09 -19.94
CA GLY A 44 3.89 -18.63 -20.46
C GLY A 44 4.78 -17.92 -19.44
N THR A 45 4.54 -18.13 -18.14
CA THR A 45 5.36 -17.57 -17.04
C THR A 45 6.20 -18.66 -16.39
N LEU A 46 7.44 -18.35 -15.98
CA LEU A 46 8.34 -19.28 -15.28
C LEU A 46 8.07 -19.29 -13.76
N GLU A 47 7.86 -20.47 -13.19
CA GLU A 47 7.78 -20.71 -11.75
C GLU A 47 9.01 -21.45 -11.23
N ILE A 48 9.53 -21.10 -10.05
CA ILE A 48 10.66 -21.80 -9.42
C ILE A 48 10.19 -23.11 -8.81
N VAL A 49 10.81 -24.22 -9.21
CA VAL A 49 10.55 -25.56 -8.66
C VAL A 49 11.42 -25.76 -7.43
N THR A 50 10.79 -25.96 -6.27
CA THR A 50 11.49 -26.26 -5.01
C THR A 50 11.47 -27.76 -4.71
N ASP A 51 12.47 -28.27 -3.99
CA ASP A 51 12.64 -29.70 -3.70
C ASP A 51 11.47 -30.34 -2.92
N LEU A 52 10.58 -29.53 -2.36
CA LEU A 52 9.35 -29.96 -1.70
C LEU A 52 8.29 -30.46 -2.68
N GLU A 53 8.26 -29.95 -3.92
CA GLU A 53 7.27 -30.36 -4.93
C GLU A 53 7.63 -31.70 -5.60
N VAL A 54 8.93 -32.05 -5.66
CA VAL A 54 9.41 -33.31 -6.26
C VAL A 54 9.06 -34.52 -5.37
N LYS A 55 8.96 -34.35 -4.05
CA LYS A 55 8.58 -35.42 -3.12
C LYS A 55 7.08 -35.77 -3.14
N GLY A 56 6.25 -34.95 -3.78
CA GLY A 56 4.81 -35.21 -3.92
C GLY A 56 4.43 -36.13 -5.09
N GLN A 57 5.38 -36.52 -5.96
CA GLN A 57 5.10 -37.30 -7.17
C GLN A 57 5.91 -38.60 -7.32
N GLN A 58 6.64 -39.03 -6.28
CA GLN A 58 7.27 -40.36 -6.26
C GLN A 58 6.90 -41.12 -4.98
N ALA A 59 5.74 -41.78 -5.01
CA ALA A 59 5.41 -42.88 -4.11
C ALA A 59 4.36 -43.80 -4.74
N GLU A 60 4.84 -44.82 -5.47
CA GLU A 60 4.10 -46.04 -5.80
C GLU A 60 5.03 -47.21 -5.43
N PRO A 61 4.64 -48.14 -4.53
CA PRO A 61 5.29 -49.43 -4.43
C PRO A 61 4.55 -50.44 -5.29
N ASN A 62 5.29 -51.02 -6.23
CA ASN A 62 4.87 -52.10 -7.10
C ASN A 62 4.87 -53.44 -6.33
N SER A 63 3.81 -54.25 -6.41
CA SER A 63 3.93 -55.71 -6.38
C SER A 63 2.76 -56.43 -7.09
N GLU A 64 3.13 -57.07 -8.20
CA GLU A 64 2.69 -58.35 -8.75
C GLU A 64 1.30 -58.50 -9.42
N THR A 65 1.42 -58.56 -10.76
CA THR A 65 0.61 -59.16 -11.83
C THR A 65 -0.15 -60.47 -11.53
N LEU A 66 -1.41 -60.54 -11.99
CA LEU A 66 -1.97 -61.64 -12.81
C LEU A 66 -3.14 -61.09 -13.68
N ASP A 67 -3.06 -61.30 -15.00
CA ASP A 67 -4.03 -60.98 -16.08
C ASP A 67 -4.91 -62.21 -16.44
N PRO A 68 -5.92 -62.19 -17.37
CA PRO A 68 -6.64 -61.07 -18.02
C PRO A 68 -8.19 -61.25 -18.28
N ALA A 69 -8.82 -60.14 -18.70
CA ALA A 69 -9.89 -59.95 -19.75
C ALA A 69 -11.38 -60.39 -19.54
N PRO A 70 -12.37 -59.83 -20.32
CA PRO A 70 -12.50 -58.47 -20.90
C PRO A 70 -13.94 -57.83 -20.90
N SER A 71 -13.98 -56.56 -21.32
CA SER A 71 -15.05 -55.83 -22.05
C SER A 71 -16.30 -55.30 -21.33
N HIS A 72 -16.55 -53.99 -21.43
CA HIS A 72 -17.65 -53.36 -22.20
C HIS A 72 -17.85 -51.87 -21.78
N THR A 73 -17.66 -50.96 -22.72
CA THR A 73 -18.34 -49.64 -22.83
C THR A 73 -19.78 -49.87 -23.33
N PRO A 74 -20.81 -49.00 -23.10
CA PRO A 74 -20.84 -47.59 -23.55
C PRO A 74 -21.70 -46.54 -22.76
N THR A 75 -21.34 -45.26 -22.96
CA THR A 75 -22.13 -44.03 -23.27
C THR A 75 -23.43 -43.63 -22.52
N PRO A 76 -23.66 -42.31 -22.22
CA PRO A 76 -24.85 -41.80 -21.50
C PRO A 76 -26.00 -41.35 -22.44
N PRO A 77 -27.23 -41.11 -21.92
CA PRO A 77 -28.33 -40.49 -22.67
C PRO A 77 -28.58 -38.99 -22.32
N PRO A 78 -29.37 -38.26 -23.14
CA PRO A 78 -29.19 -36.83 -23.39
C PRO A 78 -30.28 -35.89 -22.86
N GLU A 79 -30.01 -34.58 -22.99
CA GLU A 79 -30.91 -33.43 -22.83
C GLU A 79 -32.03 -33.40 -23.87
N GLY A 80 -33.21 -32.90 -23.46
CA GLY A 80 -34.38 -32.65 -24.31
C GLY A 80 -34.94 -31.25 -24.08
N GLN A 81 -35.19 -30.56 -25.20
CA GLN A 81 -35.53 -29.15 -25.34
C GLN A 81 -36.98 -28.78 -24.94
N SER A 82 -37.13 -27.49 -24.66
CA SER A 82 -38.30 -26.62 -24.50
C SER A 82 -39.40 -26.68 -25.57
N GLN A 83 -40.67 -26.45 -25.19
CA GLN A 83 -41.55 -25.40 -25.77
C GLN A 83 -42.91 -25.19 -25.02
N SER A 84 -43.25 -23.89 -24.91
CA SER A 84 -44.53 -23.16 -24.75
C SER A 84 -45.86 -23.81 -24.31
N GLY A 85 -46.59 -23.11 -23.44
CA GLY A 85 -48.04 -23.21 -23.26
C GLY A 85 -48.59 -22.30 -22.15
N THR A 86 -49.47 -21.38 -22.50
CA THR A 86 -50.07 -20.29 -21.71
C THR A 86 -51.21 -20.67 -20.75
N ALA A 87 -51.34 -19.83 -19.70
CA ALA A 87 -52.58 -19.27 -19.10
C ALA A 87 -53.21 -19.85 -17.81
N THR A 88 -53.65 -18.86 -17.01
CA THR A 88 -54.72 -18.80 -15.98
C THR A 88 -54.48 -19.27 -14.54
N ALA A 89 -54.53 -18.28 -13.63
CA ALA A 89 -54.82 -18.40 -12.20
C ALA A 89 -56.34 -18.63 -11.97
N PRO A 90 -56.76 -19.03 -10.75
CA PRO A 90 -57.13 -17.99 -9.78
C PRO A 90 -56.73 -18.28 -8.32
N ALA A 91 -56.82 -17.22 -7.52
CA ALA A 91 -56.56 -17.18 -6.09
C ALA A 91 -57.61 -17.91 -5.24
N ASN A 92 -57.22 -18.38 -4.05
CA ASN A 92 -58.08 -18.24 -2.86
C ASN A 92 -57.29 -18.25 -1.54
N GLN A 93 -57.75 -17.42 -0.61
CA GLN A 93 -57.22 -17.20 0.74
C GLN A 93 -57.83 -18.20 1.75
N SER A 94 -57.08 -18.59 2.79
CA SER A 94 -57.52 -18.60 4.21
C SER A 94 -56.50 -19.31 5.13
N LYS A 95 -56.24 -18.70 6.30
CA LYS A 95 -55.50 -19.21 7.49
C LYS A 95 -56.45 -20.02 8.41
N PRO A 96 -56.06 -20.43 9.64
CA PRO A 96 -54.94 -21.28 10.06
C PRO A 96 -55.45 -22.51 10.87
N GLY A 97 -54.69 -23.60 10.91
CA GLY A 97 -55.01 -24.79 11.72
C GLY A 97 -53.78 -25.35 12.41
N SER A 98 -53.79 -25.36 13.73
CA SER A 98 -52.78 -25.92 14.62
C SER A 98 -52.85 -27.45 14.67
N SER A 99 -51.72 -28.15 14.54
CA SER A 99 -51.50 -29.44 15.21
C SER A 99 -50.04 -29.90 15.14
N GLN A 100 -49.47 -30.00 16.33
CA GLN A 100 -48.51 -30.99 16.83
C GLN A 100 -47.20 -31.31 16.06
N ALA A 101 -46.14 -31.04 16.82
CA ALA A 101 -44.78 -31.55 16.75
C ALA A 101 -44.65 -33.02 16.31
N LYS A 102 -43.78 -33.24 15.33
CA LYS A 102 -42.90 -34.40 15.25
C LYS A 102 -41.50 -33.91 14.92
N GLY A 103 -40.56 -34.21 15.82
CA GLY A 103 -39.15 -33.95 15.63
C GLY A 103 -38.61 -34.79 14.48
N THR A 104 -38.27 -34.13 13.39
CA THR A 104 -37.36 -34.64 12.38
C THR A 104 -36.07 -33.84 12.51
N THR A 105 -35.02 -34.49 13.01
CA THR A 105 -33.65 -34.01 12.94
C THR A 105 -33.28 -33.80 11.48
N ALA A 106 -33.54 -32.59 10.99
CA ALA A 106 -33.00 -32.14 9.72
C ALA A 106 -31.49 -32.03 9.91
N HIS A 107 -30.74 -32.87 9.20
CA HIS A 107 -29.34 -32.64 8.93
C HIS A 107 -29.24 -31.27 8.27
N VAL A 108 -28.90 -30.24 9.05
CA VAL A 108 -28.52 -28.93 8.51
C VAL A 108 -27.23 -29.19 7.74
N PRO A 109 -27.20 -29.01 6.41
CA PRO A 109 -25.94 -29.07 5.70
C PRO A 109 -25.07 -27.98 6.30
N ASN A 110 -23.90 -28.38 6.80
CA ASN A 110 -22.95 -27.51 7.49
C ASN A 110 -22.44 -26.45 6.50
N LYS A 111 -23.22 -25.39 6.29
CA LYS A 111 -22.81 -24.21 5.57
C LYS A 111 -21.70 -23.61 6.41
N LYS A 112 -20.44 -23.78 5.98
CA LYS A 112 -19.30 -23.06 6.54
C LYS A 112 -19.73 -21.59 6.68
N ARG A 113 -19.84 -21.10 7.91
CA ARG A 113 -20.24 -19.71 8.16
C ARG A 113 -19.22 -18.83 7.45
N ALA A 114 -19.70 -17.87 6.68
CA ALA A 114 -18.83 -16.84 6.11
C ALA A 114 -18.16 -16.09 7.26
N TRP A 115 -16.87 -15.78 7.10
CA TRP A 115 -16.11 -15.06 8.12
C TRP A 115 -16.73 -13.68 8.37
N SER A 116 -16.74 -13.24 9.64
CA SER A 116 -17.24 -11.92 10.02
C SER A 116 -16.58 -11.39 11.28
N TRP A 117 -16.39 -10.07 11.35
CA TRP A 117 -15.82 -9.39 12.51
C TRP A 117 -16.55 -9.68 13.83
N PRO A 118 -17.89 -9.64 13.93
CA PRO A 118 -18.56 -9.91 15.21
C PRO A 118 -18.27 -11.31 15.75
N ALA A 119 -18.30 -12.32 14.89
CA ALA A 119 -17.99 -13.69 15.29
C ALA A 119 -16.52 -13.84 15.69
N TYR A 120 -15.61 -13.23 14.93
CA TYR A 120 -14.17 -13.28 15.21
C TYR A 120 -13.80 -12.58 16.52
N LEU A 121 -14.39 -11.41 16.81
CA LEU A 121 -14.17 -10.70 18.07
C LEU A 121 -14.69 -11.48 19.28
N GLU A 122 -15.84 -12.17 19.13
CA GLU A 122 -16.38 -13.04 20.18
C GLU A 122 -15.49 -14.28 20.41
N GLU A 123 -15.03 -14.92 19.34
CA GLU A 123 -14.13 -16.07 19.38
C GLU A 123 -12.79 -15.75 20.05
N GLU A 124 -12.14 -14.66 19.63
CA GLU A 124 -10.85 -14.18 20.16
C GLU A 124 -10.98 -13.47 21.51
N ARG A 125 -12.21 -13.23 21.99
CA ARG A 125 -12.50 -12.41 23.18
C ARG A 125 -11.79 -11.05 23.12
N ALA A 126 -11.74 -10.48 21.93
CA ALA A 126 -11.05 -9.24 21.63
C ALA A 126 -12.03 -8.08 21.41
N ILE A 127 -11.51 -6.86 21.43
CA ILE A 127 -12.28 -5.65 21.14
C ILE A 127 -11.74 -4.95 19.90
N ALA A 128 -12.62 -4.39 19.08
CA ALA A 128 -12.22 -3.49 18.01
C ALA A 128 -11.68 -2.17 18.59
N ALA A 129 -10.62 -1.63 17.99
CA ALA A 129 -10.19 -0.28 18.31
C ALA A 129 -11.34 0.71 18.05
N PRO A 130 -11.72 1.56 19.04
CA PRO A 130 -12.81 2.50 18.85
C PRO A 130 -12.57 3.48 17.70
N VAL A 131 -13.57 3.68 16.83
CA VAL A 131 -13.49 4.58 15.66
C VAL A 131 -13.02 5.99 16.01
N LYS A 132 -13.36 6.49 17.21
CA LYS A 132 -12.95 7.82 17.70
C LYS A 132 -11.44 8.01 17.89
N LEU A 133 -10.66 6.92 17.91
CA LEU A 133 -9.20 6.98 18.01
C LEU A 133 -8.54 7.23 16.65
N PHE A 134 -9.27 6.97 15.56
CA PHE A 134 -8.81 7.18 14.19
C PHE A 134 -9.08 8.61 13.73
N LYS A 135 -8.19 9.14 12.90
CA LYS A 135 -8.38 10.42 12.21
C LYS A 135 -9.42 10.29 11.09
N GLU A 136 -9.89 11.43 10.59
CA GLU A 136 -10.91 11.47 9.53
C GLU A 136 -10.51 10.67 8.29
N HIS A 137 -9.25 10.82 7.83
CA HIS A 137 -8.71 10.12 6.66
C HIS A 137 -8.45 8.62 6.86
N GLN A 138 -8.42 8.15 8.11
CA GLN A 138 -8.31 6.72 8.45
C GLN A 138 -9.69 6.06 8.58
N SER A 139 -10.71 6.86 8.89
CA SER A 139 -12.05 6.41 9.21
C SER A 139 -12.87 6.07 7.95
N PHE A 140 -14.17 5.82 8.13
CA PHE A 140 -15.06 5.50 7.03
C PHE A 140 -15.25 6.72 6.12
N PRO A 141 -14.97 6.60 4.81
CA PRO A 141 -15.10 7.72 3.89
C PRO A 141 -16.57 8.13 3.72
N GLN A 142 -16.80 9.45 3.62
CA GLN A 142 -18.15 10.02 3.44
C GLN A 142 -18.64 9.95 1.97
N SER A 143 -17.72 9.77 1.03
CA SER A 143 -18.00 9.69 -0.41
C SER A 143 -17.46 8.41 -1.01
N ARG A 144 -18.08 7.92 -2.08
CA ARG A 144 -17.58 6.76 -2.83
C ARG A 144 -16.33 7.15 -3.64
N ASN A 145 -15.45 6.17 -3.86
CA ASN A 145 -14.38 6.31 -4.84
C ASN A 145 -14.99 6.43 -6.23
N SER A 146 -14.66 7.51 -6.94
CA SER A 146 -15.17 7.82 -8.28
C SER A 146 -14.05 8.01 -9.32
N PHE A 147 -12.80 7.66 -8.96
CA PHE A 147 -11.73 7.48 -9.94
C PHE A 147 -12.10 6.33 -10.90
N LYS A 148 -11.46 6.32 -12.08
CA LYS A 148 -11.59 5.25 -13.06
C LYS A 148 -10.21 4.90 -13.60
N VAL A 149 -10.01 3.62 -13.92
CA VAL A 149 -8.79 3.15 -14.59
C VAL A 149 -8.56 3.96 -15.86
N GLY A 150 -7.30 4.36 -16.09
CA GLY A 150 -6.88 5.21 -17.20
C GLY A 150 -7.04 6.72 -16.97
N MET A 151 -7.60 7.14 -15.81
CA MET A 151 -7.57 8.55 -15.43
C MET A 151 -6.14 9.00 -15.11
N LYS A 152 -5.76 10.19 -15.58
CA LYS A 152 -4.46 10.81 -15.35
C LYS A 152 -4.54 11.95 -14.35
N LEU A 153 -3.53 12.06 -13.51
CA LEU A 153 -3.42 13.04 -12.42
C LEU A 153 -1.95 13.37 -12.12
N GLU A 154 -1.75 14.27 -11.17
CA GLU A 154 -0.45 14.57 -10.57
C GLU A 154 -0.41 13.95 -9.17
N GLY A 155 0.75 13.53 -8.69
CA GLY A 155 0.87 13.08 -7.30
C GLY A 155 2.31 13.01 -6.82
N LEU A 156 2.49 12.96 -5.51
CA LEU A 156 3.80 12.81 -4.91
C LEU A 156 4.36 11.41 -5.11
N ASP A 157 5.66 11.30 -5.33
CA ASP A 157 6.38 10.04 -5.21
C ASP A 157 6.55 9.66 -3.73
N PRO A 158 6.00 8.52 -3.26
CA PRO A 158 6.16 8.09 -1.87
C PRO A 158 7.61 7.84 -1.45
N SER A 159 8.49 7.53 -2.39
CA SER A 159 9.93 7.29 -2.15
C SER A 159 10.76 8.57 -2.25
N HIS A 160 10.24 9.60 -2.94
CA HIS A 160 10.89 10.90 -3.10
C HIS A 160 9.86 12.02 -2.85
N PRO A 161 9.57 12.33 -1.58
CA PRO A 161 8.44 13.21 -1.23
C PRO A 161 8.57 14.66 -1.71
N SER A 162 9.71 15.07 -2.24
CA SER A 162 9.94 16.35 -2.91
C SER A 162 9.39 16.39 -4.35
N LEU A 163 9.12 15.24 -4.97
CA LEU A 163 8.82 15.10 -6.38
C LEU A 163 7.33 14.91 -6.63
N PHE A 164 6.75 15.79 -7.46
CA PHE A 164 5.44 15.58 -8.07
C PHE A 164 5.62 14.94 -9.44
N CYS A 165 4.86 13.89 -9.72
CA CYS A 165 4.95 13.10 -10.95
C CYS A 165 3.60 13.05 -11.68
N VAL A 166 3.66 12.78 -12.99
CA VAL A 166 2.49 12.41 -13.79
C VAL A 166 2.14 10.95 -13.53
N LEU A 167 0.90 10.70 -13.10
CA LEU A 167 0.40 9.39 -12.72
C LEU A 167 -0.84 8.99 -13.50
N THR A 168 -1.01 7.68 -13.71
CA THR A 168 -2.23 7.06 -14.22
C THR A 168 -2.84 6.13 -13.18
N VAL A 169 -4.18 6.17 -13.03
CA VAL A 169 -4.91 5.16 -12.26
C VAL A 169 -4.85 3.83 -13.00
N ALA A 170 -4.04 2.89 -12.50
CA ALA A 170 -3.87 1.56 -13.08
C ALA A 170 -4.94 0.58 -12.60
N GLU A 171 -5.34 0.69 -11.33
CA GLU A 171 -6.30 -0.23 -10.71
C GLU A 171 -7.13 0.46 -9.62
N ILE A 172 -8.30 -0.10 -9.34
CA ILE A 172 -9.19 0.38 -8.28
C ILE A 172 -9.67 -0.83 -7.47
N GLN A 173 -9.50 -0.75 -6.15
CA GLN A 173 -9.96 -1.77 -5.22
C GLN A 173 -10.61 -1.10 -4.01
N GLY A 174 -11.94 -1.22 -3.91
CA GLY A 174 -12.72 -0.52 -2.90
C GLY A 174 -12.49 1.01 -2.93
N TYR A 175 -12.00 1.57 -1.83
CA TYR A 175 -11.68 3.00 -1.73
C TYR A 175 -10.23 3.36 -2.11
N ARG A 176 -9.44 2.38 -2.56
CA ARG A 176 -8.03 2.55 -2.89
C ARG A 176 -7.81 2.55 -4.40
N VAL A 177 -6.81 3.29 -4.83
CA VAL A 177 -6.37 3.40 -6.21
C VAL A 177 -4.91 3.00 -6.30
N ARG A 178 -4.57 2.17 -7.29
CA ARG A 178 -3.18 1.91 -7.67
C ARG A 178 -2.77 2.90 -8.73
N LEU A 179 -1.62 3.53 -8.52
CA LEU A 179 -1.10 4.61 -9.35
C LEU A 179 0.20 4.17 -10.03
N HIS A 180 0.26 4.44 -11.32
CA HIS A 180 1.36 4.13 -12.19
C HIS A 180 2.11 5.40 -12.60
N PHE A 181 3.43 5.35 -12.56
CA PHE A 181 4.30 6.42 -13.06
C PHE A 181 4.41 6.34 -14.58
N ASP A 182 3.84 7.32 -15.30
CA ASP A 182 3.77 7.27 -16.76
C ASP A 182 5.17 7.16 -17.41
N GLY A 183 5.39 6.08 -18.17
CA GLY A 183 6.66 5.82 -18.87
C GLY A 183 7.72 5.10 -18.02
N TYR A 184 7.37 4.67 -16.82
CA TYR A 184 8.22 3.89 -15.93
C TYR A 184 7.69 2.45 -15.76
N PRO A 185 8.51 1.48 -15.31
CA PRO A 185 8.05 0.13 -15.01
C PRO A 185 7.00 0.06 -13.89
N GLU A 186 6.11 -0.93 -13.95
CA GLU A 186 5.04 -1.14 -12.95
C GLU A 186 5.54 -1.50 -11.55
N CYS A 187 6.82 -1.88 -11.38
CA CYS A 187 7.40 -2.14 -10.06
C CYS A 187 7.47 -0.89 -9.16
N TYR A 188 7.32 0.30 -9.75
CA TYR A 188 7.21 1.56 -9.03
C TYR A 188 5.77 1.92 -8.67
N ASP A 189 4.77 1.16 -9.13
CA ASP A 189 3.37 1.44 -8.82
C ASP A 189 3.13 1.39 -7.31
N PHE A 190 2.24 2.27 -6.84
CA PHE A 190 1.90 2.36 -5.42
C PHE A 190 0.41 2.52 -5.22
N TRP A 191 -0.06 2.18 -4.01
CA TRP A 191 -1.45 2.33 -3.62
C TRP A 191 -1.65 3.57 -2.76
N ALA A 192 -2.80 4.23 -2.94
CA ALA A 192 -3.25 5.32 -2.09
C ALA A 192 -4.78 5.24 -1.89
N ASN A 193 -5.27 5.82 -0.80
CA ASN A 193 -6.71 6.05 -0.63
C ASN A 193 -7.18 7.15 -1.61
N ALA A 194 -8.43 7.07 -2.06
CA ALA A 194 -8.99 8.02 -3.03
C ALA A 194 -9.10 9.47 -2.50
N ASP A 195 -9.04 9.66 -1.18
CA ASP A 195 -9.01 10.97 -0.52
C ASP A 195 -7.60 11.42 -0.11
N SER A 196 -6.55 10.73 -0.55
CA SER A 196 -5.18 11.10 -0.25
C SER A 196 -4.89 12.54 -0.70
N TRP A 197 -4.30 13.31 0.21
CA TRP A 197 -3.87 14.68 -0.05
C TRP A 197 -2.61 14.73 -0.92
N ASP A 198 -1.96 13.61 -1.17
CA ASP A 198 -0.78 13.50 -2.04
C ASP A 198 -1.16 13.45 -3.52
N LEU A 199 -2.45 13.29 -3.83
CA LEU A 199 -2.98 13.29 -5.19
C LEU A 199 -3.53 14.67 -5.56
N LYS A 200 -3.20 15.13 -6.77
CA LYS A 200 -3.56 16.46 -7.29
C LYS A 200 -4.14 16.36 -8.70
N PRO A 201 -5.10 17.22 -9.06
CA PRO A 201 -5.59 17.26 -10.43
C PRO A 201 -4.51 17.76 -11.39
N ALA A 202 -4.59 17.35 -12.65
CA ALA A 202 -3.73 17.88 -13.70
C ALA A 202 -3.75 19.43 -13.77
N GLY A 203 -2.56 20.00 -13.93
CA GLY A 203 -2.29 21.44 -13.93
C GLY A 203 -2.18 22.06 -12.54
N TRP A 204 -2.17 21.25 -11.47
CA TRP A 204 -2.06 21.77 -10.10
C TRP A 204 -0.64 22.27 -9.81
N CYS A 205 0.40 21.55 -10.22
CA CYS A 205 1.79 21.95 -10.01
C CYS A 205 2.09 23.29 -10.67
N GLU A 206 1.77 23.44 -11.96
CA GLU A 206 1.93 24.69 -12.70
C GLU A 206 1.21 25.86 -12.02
N LYS A 207 -0.06 25.65 -11.60
CA LYS A 207 -0.86 26.69 -10.94
C LYS A 207 -0.26 27.15 -9.61
N ASN A 208 0.39 26.25 -8.87
CA ASN A 208 0.90 26.52 -7.52
C ASN A 208 2.43 26.73 -7.51
N GLY A 209 3.09 26.78 -8.66
CA GLY A 209 4.53 27.02 -8.76
C GLY A 209 5.40 25.82 -8.33
N HIS A 210 4.84 24.61 -8.34
CA HIS A 210 5.62 23.38 -8.11
C HIS A 210 6.13 22.79 -9.43
N LYS A 211 7.30 22.14 -9.37
CA LYS A 211 7.86 21.42 -10.50
C LYS A 211 7.16 20.08 -10.66
N LEU A 212 6.67 19.80 -11.86
CA LEU A 212 6.13 18.51 -12.24
C LEU A 212 7.19 17.71 -13.00
N LEU A 213 7.48 16.50 -12.55
CA LEU A 213 8.27 15.54 -13.31
C LEU A 213 7.42 14.92 -14.41
N LEU A 214 7.85 15.15 -15.64
CA LEU A 214 7.18 14.70 -16.83
C LEU A 214 7.42 13.19 -17.06
N PRO A 215 6.51 12.52 -17.78
CA PRO A 215 6.68 11.12 -18.17
C PRO A 215 8.01 10.89 -18.90
N LYS A 216 8.57 9.68 -18.77
CA LYS A 216 9.84 9.33 -19.41
C LYS A 216 9.78 9.60 -20.93
N GLY A 217 10.73 10.39 -21.44
CA GLY A 217 10.82 10.76 -22.85
C GLY A 217 10.08 12.04 -23.25
N CYS A 218 9.32 12.67 -22.36
CA CYS A 218 8.78 14.01 -22.58
C CYS A 218 9.82 15.08 -22.22
N LYS A 219 9.98 16.11 -23.07
CA LYS A 219 10.87 17.24 -22.80
C LYS A 219 10.11 18.40 -22.16
N ASP A 220 10.80 19.15 -21.31
CA ASP A 220 10.30 20.41 -20.76
C ASP A 220 9.95 21.39 -21.89
N GLY A 221 8.81 22.07 -21.76
CA GLY A 221 8.29 23.01 -22.77
C GLY A 221 7.45 22.39 -23.89
N GLU A 222 7.53 21.07 -24.09
CA GLU A 222 6.70 20.34 -25.07
C GLU A 222 5.46 19.69 -24.43
N PHE A 223 5.46 19.57 -23.10
CA PHE A 223 4.37 18.92 -22.38
C PHE A 223 3.14 19.83 -22.27
N ASN A 224 2.00 19.32 -22.73
CA ASN A 224 0.70 19.94 -22.55
C ASN A 224 -0.31 18.86 -22.15
N TRP A 225 -0.96 19.02 -20.99
CA TRP A 225 -1.92 18.05 -20.47
C TRP A 225 -3.01 17.64 -21.46
N SER A 226 -3.54 18.60 -22.23
CA SER A 226 -4.62 18.34 -23.19
C SER A 226 -4.14 17.49 -24.37
N MET A 227 -2.95 17.78 -24.90
CA MET A 227 -2.33 16.99 -25.96
C MET A 227 -1.91 15.62 -25.45
N TYR A 228 -1.30 15.58 -24.27
CA TYR A 228 -0.80 14.36 -23.63
C TYR A 228 -1.91 13.34 -23.40
N VAL A 229 -3.01 13.75 -22.74
CA VAL A 229 -4.16 12.87 -22.50
C VAL A 229 -4.77 12.36 -23.80
N LYS A 230 -4.86 13.22 -24.83
CA LYS A 230 -5.38 12.85 -26.15
C LYS A 230 -4.52 11.78 -26.82
N ASN A 231 -3.19 11.94 -26.76
CA ASN A 231 -2.23 10.99 -27.33
C ASN A 231 -2.26 9.64 -26.61
N CYS A 232 -2.41 9.64 -25.28
CA CYS A 232 -2.53 8.43 -24.47
C CYS A 232 -3.91 7.77 -24.54
N ARG A 233 -4.90 8.35 -25.25
CA ARG A 233 -6.32 7.93 -25.23
C ARG A 233 -6.89 7.83 -23.81
N GLY A 234 -6.36 8.64 -22.89
CA GLY A 234 -6.77 8.66 -21.48
C GLY A 234 -7.82 9.73 -21.20
N GLN A 235 -8.08 9.97 -19.91
CA GLN A 235 -8.91 11.09 -19.45
C GLN A 235 -8.24 11.76 -18.26
N LEU A 236 -8.43 13.07 -18.09
CA LEU A 236 -8.00 13.74 -16.86
C LEU A 236 -8.95 13.37 -15.73
N ALA A 237 -8.41 13.06 -14.56
CA ALA A 237 -9.19 12.90 -13.35
C ALA A 237 -9.92 14.22 -13.03
N PRO A 238 -11.26 14.22 -12.85
CA PRO A 238 -12.01 15.43 -12.53
C PRO A 238 -11.57 16.06 -11.19
N LYS A 239 -11.47 17.41 -11.17
CA LYS A 239 -11.01 18.17 -9.99
C LYS A 239 -11.79 17.89 -8.70
N HIS A 240 -13.08 17.55 -8.78
CA HIS A 240 -13.92 17.28 -7.62
C HIS A 240 -13.60 15.95 -6.89
N LEU A 241 -12.77 15.09 -7.49
CA LEU A 241 -12.33 13.84 -6.87
C LEU A 241 -11.26 14.07 -5.80
N PHE A 242 -10.50 15.16 -5.92
CA PHE A 242 -9.35 15.42 -5.07
C PHE A 242 -9.76 16.13 -3.78
N LYS A 243 -9.24 15.64 -2.65
CA LYS A 243 -9.41 16.29 -1.36
C LYS A 243 -8.22 17.19 -1.08
N SER A 244 -8.49 18.34 -0.47
CA SER A 244 -7.48 19.28 0.00
C SER A 244 -7.67 19.44 1.50
N LEU A 245 -6.56 19.48 2.22
CA LEU A 245 -6.55 19.63 3.67
C LEU A 245 -6.73 21.12 4.04
N ASN A 246 -7.95 21.64 3.86
CA ASN A 246 -8.28 23.01 4.29
C ASN A 246 -8.84 22.99 5.71
N THR A 247 -7.96 22.84 6.70
CA THR A 247 -8.39 22.61 8.09
C THR A 247 -8.34 23.83 9.02
N SER A 248 -8.06 25.06 8.56
CA SER A 248 -8.39 26.22 9.39
C SER A 248 -8.46 27.57 8.66
N VAL A 249 -9.22 28.50 9.25
CA VAL A 249 -9.30 29.92 8.88
C VAL A 249 -8.05 30.71 9.33
N THR A 250 -7.19 30.11 10.17
CA THR A 250 -6.02 30.77 10.76
C THR A 250 -4.72 30.27 10.13
N PRO A 251 -3.90 31.14 9.55
CA PRO A 251 -2.62 30.72 8.98
C PRO A 251 -1.75 30.01 10.03
N SER A 252 -1.21 28.84 9.69
CA SER A 252 -0.40 27.99 10.59
C SER A 252 0.84 28.70 11.16
N GLY A 253 1.27 29.81 10.55
CA GLY A 253 2.47 30.55 10.92
C GLY A 253 3.75 30.02 10.25
N PHE A 254 3.71 28.81 9.70
CA PHE A 254 4.80 28.23 8.93
C PHE A 254 4.86 28.80 7.51
N ARG A 255 6.08 28.96 6.99
CA ARG A 255 6.37 29.39 5.62
C ARG A 255 7.56 28.59 5.09
N ALA A 256 7.60 28.39 3.78
CA ALA A 256 8.77 27.82 3.14
C ALA A 256 10.03 28.67 3.42
N GLY A 257 11.17 28.02 3.62
CA GLY A 257 12.44 28.64 4.01
C GLY A 257 12.63 28.83 5.52
N MET A 258 11.60 28.63 6.35
CA MET A 258 11.77 28.66 7.81
C MET A 258 12.54 27.43 8.31
N LYS A 259 13.38 27.61 9.33
CA LYS A 259 14.18 26.55 9.93
C LYS A 259 13.61 26.02 11.24
N LEU A 260 13.85 24.74 11.52
CA LEU A 260 13.37 24.03 12.69
C LEU A 260 14.30 22.84 13.03
N GLU A 261 13.99 22.13 14.11
CA GLU A 261 14.64 20.88 14.48
C GLU A 261 13.72 19.71 14.15
N ALA A 262 14.20 18.68 13.48
CA ALA A 262 13.37 17.56 13.01
C ALA A 262 14.00 16.20 13.29
N VAL A 263 13.18 15.22 13.66
CA VAL A 263 13.60 13.82 13.79
C VAL A 263 13.75 13.19 12.40
N ASP A 264 14.87 12.51 12.15
CA ASP A 264 15.02 11.65 10.97
C ASP A 264 14.19 10.37 11.14
N ARG A 265 13.20 10.15 10.28
CA ARG A 265 12.32 8.97 10.35
C ARG A 265 13.05 7.67 10.02
N LYS A 266 14.16 7.73 9.28
CA LYS A 266 15.00 6.56 8.98
C LYS A 266 15.94 6.24 10.13
N ASN A 267 16.33 7.23 10.91
CA ASN A 267 17.09 7.08 12.15
C ASN A 267 16.49 7.93 13.29
N PRO A 268 15.45 7.43 13.99
CA PRO A 268 14.71 8.19 14.99
C PRO A 268 15.50 8.68 16.20
N LEU A 269 16.76 8.27 16.34
CA LEU A 269 17.69 8.75 17.37
C LEU A 269 18.30 10.11 17.01
N LEU A 270 18.20 10.54 15.76
CA LEU A 270 18.75 11.81 15.28
C LEU A 270 17.67 12.88 15.24
N ILE A 271 17.92 13.97 15.95
CA ILE A 271 17.25 15.25 15.75
C ILE A 271 18.24 16.15 15.00
N CYS A 272 17.80 16.74 13.90
CA CYS A 272 18.66 17.41 12.93
C CYS A 272 18.18 18.84 12.66
N VAL A 273 19.11 19.69 12.24
CA VAL A 273 18.81 20.98 11.61
C VAL A 273 18.03 20.74 10.31
N ALA A 274 16.88 21.38 10.19
CA ALA A 274 15.98 21.19 9.06
C ALA A 274 15.33 22.49 8.60
N THR A 275 14.86 22.49 7.35
CA THR A 275 14.16 23.58 6.69
C THR A 275 12.79 23.12 6.21
N ILE A 276 11.78 23.99 6.29
CA ILE A 276 10.50 23.81 5.62
C ILE A 276 10.72 24.10 4.13
N ALA A 277 10.91 23.08 3.32
CA ALA A 277 11.18 23.24 1.88
C ALA A 277 9.94 23.72 1.11
N ALA A 278 8.76 23.23 1.49
CA ALA A 278 7.50 23.59 0.87
C ALA A 278 6.34 23.56 1.87
N VAL A 279 5.30 24.34 1.58
CA VAL A 279 4.03 24.30 2.30
C VAL A 279 2.92 24.08 1.28
N VAL A 280 2.20 22.96 1.42
CA VAL A 280 1.09 22.59 0.55
C VAL A 280 -0.14 22.35 1.40
N ASP A 281 -1.16 23.17 1.21
CA ASP A 281 -2.31 23.25 2.12
C ASP A 281 -1.83 23.48 3.58
N ASN A 282 -2.15 22.58 4.51
CA ASN A 282 -1.68 22.62 5.89
C ASN A 282 -0.53 21.63 6.18
N ARG A 283 0.14 21.11 5.14
CA ARG A 283 1.26 20.20 5.27
C ARG A 283 2.58 20.89 4.97
N LEU A 284 3.61 20.46 5.68
CA LEU A 284 4.97 20.96 5.65
C LEU A 284 5.86 19.86 5.06
N LEU A 285 6.62 20.19 4.02
CA LEU A 285 7.71 19.36 3.55
C LEU A 285 8.95 19.71 4.38
N ILE A 286 9.40 18.75 5.19
CA ILE A 286 10.58 18.89 6.02
C ILE A 286 11.78 18.37 5.23
N HIS A 287 12.78 19.21 5.08
CA HIS A 287 14.06 18.90 4.44
C HIS A 287 15.20 19.02 5.43
N PHE A 288 16.14 18.09 5.39
CA PHE A 288 17.32 18.09 6.26
C PHE A 288 18.46 18.87 5.60
N ASP A 289 18.95 19.91 6.25
CA ASP A 289 19.92 20.83 5.65
C ASP A 289 21.23 20.09 5.33
N ASN A 290 21.67 20.19 4.07
CA ASN A 290 22.86 19.50 3.50
C ASN A 290 22.71 17.98 3.35
N TRP A 291 21.49 17.45 3.38
CA TRP A 291 21.20 16.05 3.10
C TRP A 291 20.52 15.92 1.74
N ASP A 292 20.43 14.69 1.27
CA ASP A 292 19.68 14.34 0.07
C ASP A 292 18.16 14.38 0.35
N ASP A 293 17.36 14.71 -0.66
CA ASP A 293 15.91 14.89 -0.52
C ASP A 293 15.13 13.58 -0.33
N THR A 294 15.78 12.42 -0.47
CA THR A 294 15.21 11.11 -0.11
C THR A 294 14.93 10.96 1.40
N TYR A 295 15.45 11.84 2.26
CA TYR A 295 15.14 11.88 3.69
C TYR A 295 13.96 12.79 4.01
N ASP A 296 13.52 13.60 3.05
CA ASP A 296 12.43 14.53 3.25
C ASP A 296 11.14 13.80 3.60
N TYR A 297 10.29 14.44 4.38
CA TYR A 297 8.95 13.92 4.63
C TYR A 297 7.92 15.02 4.81
N TRP A 298 6.69 14.69 4.47
CA TRP A 298 5.56 15.55 4.76
C TRP A 298 5.00 15.30 6.16
N CYS A 299 4.66 16.39 6.85
CA CYS A 299 3.96 16.34 8.13
C CYS A 299 3.02 17.55 8.28
N ASP A 300 2.34 17.64 9.42
CA ASP A 300 1.55 18.82 9.79
C ASP A 300 2.10 19.44 11.08
N ALA A 301 1.54 20.60 11.48
CA ALA A 301 1.94 21.35 12.67
C ALA A 301 1.87 20.56 13.99
N SER A 302 1.10 19.46 14.01
CA SER A 302 0.95 18.59 15.18
C SER A 302 1.87 17.36 15.19
N SER A 303 2.75 17.24 14.20
CA SER A 303 3.70 16.14 14.15
C SER A 303 4.63 16.15 15.36
N PRO A 304 4.85 15.00 16.02
CA PRO A 304 5.76 14.90 17.15
C PRO A 304 7.24 14.90 16.72
N TYR A 305 7.51 14.89 15.41
CA TYR A 305 8.84 14.78 14.82
C TYR A 305 9.43 16.13 14.43
N ILE A 306 8.74 17.23 14.70
CA ILE A 306 9.21 18.59 14.42
C ILE A 306 9.16 19.42 15.70
N HIS A 307 10.20 20.23 15.90
CA HIS A 307 10.39 21.02 17.10
C HIS A 307 10.87 22.42 16.72
N PRO A 308 10.55 23.44 17.54
CA PRO A 308 11.11 24.77 17.34
C PRO A 308 12.64 24.74 17.52
N VAL A 309 13.31 25.71 16.89
CA VAL A 309 14.73 25.99 17.12
C VAL A 309 15.00 26.16 18.62
N GLY A 310 16.02 25.46 19.13
CA GLY A 310 16.43 25.48 20.55
C GLY A 310 15.90 24.30 21.38
N TYR A 311 15.07 23.44 20.81
CA TYR A 311 14.48 22.31 21.53
C TYR A 311 15.52 21.33 22.07
N CYS A 312 16.50 20.93 21.26
CA CYS A 312 17.58 20.05 21.70
C CYS A 312 18.41 20.66 22.83
N GLU A 313 18.66 21.96 22.79
CA GLU A 313 19.40 22.67 23.85
C GLU A 313 18.64 22.66 25.18
N GLU A 314 17.32 22.95 25.14
CA GLU A 314 16.46 22.94 26.33
C GLU A 314 16.29 21.53 26.92
N ALA A 315 16.24 20.50 26.07
CA ALA A 315 16.06 19.11 26.47
C ALA A 315 17.38 18.37 26.78
N GLU A 316 18.53 19.04 26.74
CA GLU A 316 19.86 18.43 26.88
C GLU A 316 20.14 17.29 25.88
N LEU A 317 19.56 17.40 24.68
CA LEU A 317 19.72 16.44 23.57
C LEU A 317 20.81 16.92 22.60
N THR A 318 21.39 15.97 21.85
CA THR A 318 22.38 16.28 20.82
C THR A 318 21.69 16.62 19.50
N LEU A 319 21.87 17.87 19.05
CA LEU A 319 21.44 18.31 17.72
C LEU A 319 22.46 17.87 16.66
N THR A 320 21.98 17.23 15.60
CA THR A 320 22.77 16.90 14.40
C THR A 320 22.82 18.11 13.48
N THR A 321 24.01 18.68 13.34
CA THR A 321 24.26 19.91 12.58
C THR A 321 24.55 19.58 11.11
N PRO A 322 24.41 20.56 10.18
CA PRO A 322 24.75 20.34 8.78
C PRO A 322 26.23 19.95 8.60
N ALA A 323 26.53 19.11 7.61
CA ALA A 323 27.84 18.46 7.43
C ALA A 323 29.03 19.43 7.27
N GLU A 324 28.77 20.70 6.91
CA GLU A 324 29.77 21.75 6.75
C GLU A 324 30.36 22.21 8.10
N TYR A 325 29.65 21.99 9.21
CA TYR A 325 30.14 22.26 10.56
C TYR A 325 30.99 21.08 11.06
N LYS A 326 32.31 21.18 10.83
CA LYS A 326 33.30 20.15 11.23
C LYS A 326 33.30 19.82 12.73
N GLU A 327 32.85 20.76 13.57
CA GLU A 327 32.67 20.56 15.01
C GLU A 327 31.24 20.92 15.43
N PRO A 328 30.38 19.96 15.78
CA PRO A 328 29.00 20.22 16.20
C PRO A 328 28.89 21.20 17.37
N LYS A 329 29.88 21.23 18.26
CA LYS A 329 29.97 22.16 19.40
C LYS A 329 30.15 23.63 19.00
N SER A 330 30.51 23.90 17.75
CA SER A 330 30.67 25.26 17.22
C SER A 330 29.40 25.81 16.57
N PHE A 331 28.38 24.97 16.40
CA PHE A 331 27.12 25.39 15.80
C PHE A 331 26.34 26.28 16.77
N SER A 332 25.80 27.38 16.24
CA SER A 332 24.87 28.26 16.92
C SER A 332 23.72 28.58 15.96
N TRP A 333 22.49 28.39 16.43
CA TRP A 333 21.30 28.72 15.65
C TRP A 333 21.26 30.21 15.27
N GLU A 334 21.66 31.11 16.16
CA GLU A 334 21.70 32.55 15.89
C GLU A 334 22.61 32.86 14.69
N LYS A 335 23.84 32.35 14.73
CA LYS A 335 24.81 32.52 13.67
C LYS A 335 24.35 31.87 12.36
N TYR A 336 23.80 30.66 12.42
CA TYR A 336 23.34 29.96 11.22
C TYR A 336 22.16 30.65 10.53
N LEU A 337 21.22 31.20 11.32
CA LEU A 337 20.10 31.98 10.79
C LEU A 337 20.57 33.28 10.15
N GLU A 338 21.56 33.96 10.75
CA GLU A 338 22.19 35.16 10.17
C GLU A 338 22.94 34.84 8.87
N GLU A 339 23.79 33.80 8.86
CA GLU A 339 24.59 33.38 7.70
C GLU A 339 23.71 32.96 6.52
N THR A 340 22.58 32.30 6.78
CA THR A 340 21.65 31.85 5.73
C THR A 340 20.60 32.91 5.36
N GLY A 341 20.47 33.99 6.12
CA GLY A 341 19.43 35.00 5.93
C GLY A 341 18.01 34.44 6.09
N THR A 342 17.85 33.40 6.93
CA THR A 342 16.57 32.71 7.15
C THR A 342 15.98 33.01 8.53
N GLN A 343 14.77 32.50 8.78
CA GLN A 343 14.08 32.69 10.06
C GLN A 343 13.71 31.35 10.68
N ALA A 344 13.78 31.27 12.01
CA ALA A 344 13.24 30.13 12.73
C ALA A 344 11.71 30.07 12.58
N ALA A 345 11.17 28.85 12.45
CA ALA A 345 9.75 28.64 12.55
C ALA A 345 9.25 29.05 13.94
N PRO A 346 8.16 29.85 14.04
CA PRO A 346 7.76 30.42 15.31
C PRO A 346 7.23 29.33 16.26
N ALA A 347 7.77 29.23 17.49
CA ALA A 347 7.40 28.19 18.46
C ALA A 347 5.88 28.05 18.69
N ARG A 348 5.13 29.17 18.65
CA ARG A 348 3.66 29.17 18.78
C ARG A 348 2.91 28.46 17.64
N ALA A 349 3.55 28.21 16.50
CA ALA A 349 2.98 27.51 15.35
C ALA A 349 2.95 25.99 15.54
N PHE A 350 3.85 25.45 16.35
CA PHE A 350 3.88 24.03 16.69
C PHE A 350 2.68 23.69 17.59
N LYS A 351 2.00 22.58 17.29
CA LYS A 351 0.80 22.11 17.99
C LYS A 351 0.89 20.62 18.33
N PRO A 352 1.87 20.18 19.14
CA PRO A 352 2.09 18.78 19.43
C PRO A 352 0.78 18.06 19.80
N ARG A 353 0.51 16.96 19.11
CA ARG A 353 -0.70 16.16 19.33
C ARG A 353 -0.64 15.41 20.67
N PRO A 354 -1.78 15.18 21.33
CA PRO A 354 -1.82 14.33 22.51
C PRO A 354 -1.60 12.84 22.14
N PRO A 355 -1.28 11.99 23.14
CA PRO A 355 -1.21 10.53 22.96
C PRO A 355 -2.50 9.92 22.40
N HIS A 356 -2.36 8.82 21.65
CA HIS A 356 -3.37 8.29 20.74
C HIS A 356 -4.50 7.44 21.38
N GLY A 357 -4.35 6.96 22.62
CA GLY A 357 -5.39 6.22 23.35
C GLY A 357 -5.68 4.77 22.89
N PHE A 358 -5.14 4.30 21.78
CA PHE A 358 -5.10 2.87 21.43
C PHE A 358 -4.46 2.01 22.53
N GLN A 359 -4.88 0.74 22.62
CA GLN A 359 -4.42 -0.21 23.62
C GLN A 359 -3.99 -1.54 22.97
N ILE A 360 -3.06 -2.22 23.62
CA ILE A 360 -2.62 -3.57 23.25
C ILE A 360 -3.82 -4.53 23.25
N GLY A 361 -3.89 -5.40 22.25
CA GLY A 361 -4.96 -6.39 22.05
C GLY A 361 -6.18 -5.87 21.27
N MET A 362 -6.27 -4.56 20.99
CA MET A 362 -7.32 -4.04 20.12
C MET A 362 -7.13 -4.52 18.67
N LYS A 363 -8.24 -4.86 18.01
CA LYS A 363 -8.27 -5.27 16.60
C LYS A 363 -8.45 -4.08 15.66
N VAL A 364 -7.75 -4.12 14.54
CA VAL A 364 -7.75 -3.11 13.46
C VAL A 364 -7.70 -3.78 12.10
N GLU A 365 -7.91 -3.00 11.04
CA GLU A 365 -7.62 -3.39 9.66
C GLU A 365 -6.37 -2.63 9.20
N ALA A 366 -5.40 -3.32 8.62
CA ALA A 366 -4.14 -2.69 8.20
C ALA A 366 -3.69 -3.19 6.83
N VAL A 367 -3.14 -2.29 6.01
CA VAL A 367 -2.51 -2.65 4.73
C VAL A 367 -1.23 -3.44 4.98
N ASP A 368 -1.02 -4.50 4.21
CA ASP A 368 0.22 -5.28 4.23
C ASP A 368 1.37 -4.52 3.55
N LYS A 369 2.40 -4.15 4.32
CA LYS A 369 3.58 -3.43 3.79
C LYS A 369 4.38 -4.21 2.74
N ARG A 370 4.31 -5.54 2.75
CA ARG A 370 5.00 -6.40 1.77
C ARG A 370 4.15 -6.64 0.53
N ASN A 371 2.84 -6.59 0.66
CA ASN A 371 1.91 -6.61 -0.46
C ASN A 371 0.82 -5.56 -0.29
N PRO A 372 1.06 -4.30 -0.72
CA PRO A 372 0.15 -3.19 -0.48
C PRO A 372 -1.23 -3.32 -1.11
N MET A 373 -1.46 -4.31 -1.97
CA MET A 373 -2.81 -4.65 -2.47
C MET A 373 -3.71 -5.22 -1.36
N LEU A 374 -3.13 -5.82 -0.32
CA LEU A 374 -3.87 -6.56 0.69
C LEU A 374 -4.15 -5.69 1.92
N ILE A 375 -5.37 -5.78 2.44
CA ILE A 375 -5.73 -5.35 3.80
C ILE A 375 -5.99 -6.60 4.62
N ARG A 376 -5.46 -6.65 5.84
CA ARG A 376 -5.55 -7.82 6.72
C ARG A 376 -6.20 -7.47 8.05
N VAL A 377 -6.80 -8.47 8.66
CA VAL A 377 -7.12 -8.50 10.09
C VAL A 377 -5.82 -8.37 10.88
N ALA A 378 -5.79 -7.42 11.82
CA ALA A 378 -4.59 -7.15 12.60
C ALA A 378 -4.88 -6.83 14.06
N SER A 379 -3.86 -6.99 14.90
CA SER A 379 -3.86 -6.70 16.33
C SER A 379 -2.77 -5.69 16.68
N ILE A 380 -3.05 -4.84 17.66
CA ILE A 380 -2.03 -3.98 18.28
C ILE A 380 -1.27 -4.80 19.32
N MET A 381 0.01 -5.03 19.09
CA MET A 381 0.87 -5.81 19.99
C MET A 381 1.67 -4.96 20.96
N ASP A 382 1.93 -3.70 20.58
CA ASP A 382 2.71 -2.77 21.39
C ASP A 382 2.33 -1.32 21.03
N THR A 383 2.63 -0.40 21.94
CA THR A 383 2.28 1.02 21.82
C THR A 383 3.40 1.92 22.35
N GLU A 384 3.69 2.97 21.60
CA GLU A 384 4.48 4.12 22.05
C GLU A 384 3.63 5.39 21.92
N ASP A 385 4.08 6.56 22.39
CA ASP A 385 3.26 7.79 22.43
C ASP A 385 2.56 8.16 21.11
N HIS A 386 3.19 7.82 19.96
CA HIS A 386 2.71 8.16 18.63
C HIS A 386 2.74 7.00 17.61
N ARG A 387 3.17 5.80 18.02
CA ARG A 387 3.35 4.63 17.14
C ARG A 387 2.69 3.39 17.71
N LEU A 388 2.26 2.50 16.83
CA LEU A 388 1.64 1.22 17.15
C LEU A 388 2.45 0.11 16.49
N LYS A 389 2.66 -0.99 17.21
CA LYS A 389 3.17 -2.22 16.61
C LYS A 389 2.01 -3.09 16.15
N ILE A 390 1.92 -3.28 14.84
CA ILE A 390 0.85 -4.02 14.18
C ILE A 390 1.31 -5.46 13.94
N HIS A 391 0.44 -6.41 14.29
CA HIS A 391 0.59 -7.82 14.01
C HIS A 391 -0.55 -8.30 13.12
N PHE A 392 -0.24 -9.10 12.10
CA PHE A 392 -1.27 -9.74 11.29
C PHE A 392 -1.69 -11.06 11.92
N ASP A 393 -2.96 -11.15 12.31
CA ASP A 393 -3.48 -12.31 13.01
C ASP A 393 -3.24 -13.61 12.19
N GLY A 394 -2.66 -14.62 12.84
CA GLY A 394 -2.32 -15.91 12.21
C GLY A 394 -1.02 -15.91 11.39
N TRP A 395 -0.25 -14.82 11.38
CA TRP A 395 1.09 -14.75 10.77
C TRP A 395 2.19 -14.78 11.83
N SER A 396 3.43 -15.02 11.40
CA SER A 396 4.62 -14.96 12.28
C SER A 396 4.86 -13.52 12.75
N SER A 397 5.40 -13.36 13.96
CA SER A 397 5.74 -12.03 14.52
C SER A 397 6.89 -11.33 13.79
N GLU A 398 7.61 -12.04 12.90
CA GLU A 398 8.61 -11.42 12.01
C GLU A 398 7.99 -10.44 10.98
N TYR A 399 6.68 -10.55 10.77
CA TYR A 399 5.92 -9.65 9.90
C TYR A 399 5.40 -8.43 10.66
N ASP A 400 5.55 -8.39 11.99
CA ASP A 400 5.13 -7.26 12.80
C ASP A 400 5.91 -5.99 12.41
N TYR A 401 5.24 -4.84 12.42
CA TYR A 401 5.90 -3.58 12.11
C TYR A 401 5.34 -2.42 12.93
N TRP A 402 6.18 -1.43 13.15
CA TRP A 402 5.77 -0.15 13.71
C TRP A 402 5.14 0.76 12.65
N VAL A 403 4.08 1.45 13.03
CA VAL A 403 3.37 2.40 12.18
C VAL A 403 2.91 3.60 13.01
N GLU A 404 2.88 4.77 12.38
CA GLU A 404 2.33 5.98 12.98
C GLU A 404 0.83 5.83 13.25
N THR A 405 0.38 6.40 14.35
CA THR A 405 -1.03 6.34 14.78
C THR A 405 -2.00 7.04 13.83
N ASP A 406 -1.53 7.98 13.03
CA ASP A 406 -2.30 8.67 11.98
C ASP A 406 -1.99 8.16 10.56
N CYS A 407 -1.32 7.02 10.42
CA CYS A 407 -1.02 6.43 9.12
C CYS A 407 -2.31 6.19 8.31
N PRO A 408 -2.38 6.64 7.04
CA PRO A 408 -3.58 6.50 6.20
C PRO A 408 -3.92 5.05 5.85
N ASP A 409 -3.02 4.11 6.08
CA ASP A 409 -3.17 2.68 5.78
C ASP A 409 -3.58 1.82 7.00
N LEU A 410 -3.95 2.49 8.10
CA LEU A 410 -4.47 1.88 9.31
C LEU A 410 -5.92 2.30 9.54
N HIS A 411 -6.82 1.33 9.66
CA HIS A 411 -8.26 1.55 9.59
C HIS A 411 -9.03 0.88 10.73
N PRO A 412 -10.22 1.41 11.10
CA PRO A 412 -11.10 0.75 12.05
C PRO A 412 -11.69 -0.54 11.46
N VAL A 413 -12.06 -1.45 12.35
CA VAL A 413 -12.80 -2.68 12.01
C VAL A 413 -14.04 -2.36 11.18
N GLY A 414 -14.20 -3.06 10.06
CA GLY A 414 -15.31 -2.93 9.11
C GLY A 414 -15.04 -1.96 7.95
N TRP A 415 -13.87 -1.32 7.91
CA TRP A 415 -13.53 -0.36 6.85
C TRP A 415 -13.58 -1.03 5.47
N SER A 416 -12.93 -2.19 5.31
CA SER A 416 -12.88 -2.97 4.07
C SER A 416 -14.28 -3.37 3.60
N GLN A 417 -15.14 -3.83 4.51
CA GLN A 417 -16.53 -4.15 4.20
C GLN A 417 -17.31 -2.90 3.73
N LYS A 418 -17.11 -1.76 4.39
CA LYS A 418 -17.81 -0.51 4.08
C LYS A 418 -17.37 0.08 2.74
N THR A 419 -16.09 -0.08 2.39
CA THR A 419 -15.49 0.47 1.18
C THR A 419 -15.51 -0.50 -0.01
N GLY A 420 -15.87 -1.77 0.22
CA GLY A 420 -15.84 -2.81 -0.81
C GLY A 420 -14.43 -3.31 -1.12
N HIS A 421 -13.49 -3.14 -0.20
CA HIS A 421 -12.15 -3.73 -0.30
C HIS A 421 -12.17 -5.17 0.24
N PRO A 422 -11.52 -6.14 -0.42
CA PRO A 422 -11.32 -7.48 0.14
C PRO A 422 -10.48 -7.43 1.41
N LEU A 423 -10.96 -8.08 2.46
CA LEU A 423 -10.24 -8.25 3.73
C LEU A 423 -9.65 -9.67 3.80
N GLN A 424 -8.36 -9.77 4.08
CA GLN A 424 -7.69 -11.03 4.37
C GLN A 424 -7.83 -11.34 5.86
N TYR A 425 -8.34 -12.51 6.18
CA TYR A 425 -8.55 -12.97 7.55
C TYR A 425 -7.76 -14.26 7.82
N PRO A 426 -7.47 -14.58 9.09
CA PRO A 426 -6.74 -15.79 9.43
C PRO A 426 -7.53 -17.02 8.99
N ASN A 427 -6.88 -17.97 8.32
CA ASN A 427 -7.52 -19.24 7.97
C ASN A 427 -7.71 -20.07 9.25
N ALA A 428 -8.94 -20.53 9.51
CA ALA A 428 -9.30 -21.36 10.66
C ALA A 428 -8.54 -22.71 10.78
N ARG A 429 -7.59 -23.02 9.89
CA ARG A 429 -6.87 -24.30 9.83
C ARG A 429 -5.49 -24.28 10.49
N THR A 430 -4.91 -23.12 10.81
CA THR A 430 -3.58 -23.04 11.43
C THR A 430 -3.59 -23.24 12.95
N TRP A 431 -4.75 -23.18 13.61
CA TRP A 431 -4.88 -23.36 15.06
C TRP A 431 -4.74 -24.81 15.56
N PHE A 432 -4.84 -25.81 14.67
CA PHE A 432 -4.82 -27.24 15.08
C PHE A 432 -3.44 -27.90 15.04
N LEU A 433 -2.38 -27.17 14.65
CA LEU A 433 -1.02 -27.74 14.55
C LEU A 433 -0.07 -27.30 15.67
N SER A 434 -0.57 -26.61 16.71
CA SER A 434 0.25 -26.17 17.85
C SER A 434 -0.28 -26.65 19.21
N LEU A 435 -0.92 -27.82 19.27
CA LEU A 435 -1.24 -28.51 20.53
C LEU A 435 -0.46 -29.81 20.65
#